data_AF-A0A178GF66-F1
#
_entry.id   AF-A0A178GF66-F1
#
_cell.length_a   1.000
_cell.length_b   1.000
_cell.length_c   1.000
_cell.angle_alpha   90.00
_cell.angle_beta   90.00
_cell.angle_gamma   90.00
#
_symmetry.space_group_name_H-M   'P 1'
#
loop_
_entity.id
_entity.type
_entity.pdbx_description
1 polymer ?
#
loop_
_entity_poly.entity_id
_entity_poly.type
_entity_poly.pdbx_seq_one_letter_code
_entity_poly.pdbx_strand_id
1 'polypeptide(L)'
;MGDEDEWCELIYSEALRLHKTSSYKAIDKLRFFALILELFVEMRNDEATIQIKTVNIKFKLRSKNYIFWVFEIPDYQDKRLFMRYMYRQLSKF
;
A
#
# COMPACT_ATOMS: atom_id res chain seq x y z
N MET A 1 -5.94 -16.19 14.31
CA MET A 1 -6.09 -15.76 12.91
C MET A 1 -7.55 -15.42 12.77
N GLY A 2 -7.88 -14.17 13.11
CA GLY A 2 -9.24 -13.64 13.08
C GLY A 2 -9.41 -12.72 11.88
N ASP A 3 -10.62 -12.23 11.69
CA ASP A 3 -11.14 -11.39 10.60
C ASP A 3 -10.25 -10.18 10.19
N GLU A 4 -9.28 -9.79 11.03
CA GLU A 4 -8.29 -8.75 10.75
C GLU A 4 -7.30 -9.08 9.62
N ASP A 5 -7.05 -10.37 9.32
CA ASP A 5 -6.22 -10.76 8.17
C ASP A 5 -7.01 -10.67 6.85
N GLU A 6 -8.34 -10.71 6.90
CA GLU A 6 -9.20 -10.90 5.73
C GLU A 6 -9.32 -9.62 4.87
N TRP A 7 -9.58 -8.46 5.49
CA TRP A 7 -9.64 -7.19 4.75
C TRP A 7 -8.28 -6.83 4.12
N CYS A 8 -7.20 -7.17 4.82
CA CYS A 8 -5.83 -6.96 4.36
C CYS A 8 -5.59 -7.81 3.10
N GLU A 9 -5.95 -9.10 3.15
CA GLU A 9 -5.78 -10.05 2.05
C GLU A 9 -6.64 -9.66 0.83
N LEU A 10 -7.85 -9.14 1.05
CA LEU A 10 -8.71 -8.61 -0.01
C LEU A 10 -8.07 -7.44 -0.74
N ILE A 11 -7.56 -6.44 -0.01
CA ILE A 11 -6.88 -5.27 -0.61
C ILE A 11 -5.64 -5.72 -1.40
N TYR A 12 -4.85 -6.64 -0.85
CA TYR A 12 -3.67 -7.17 -1.55
C TYR A 12 -4.02 -7.90 -2.84
N SER A 13 -5.04 -8.76 -2.79
CA SER A 13 -5.50 -9.53 -3.95
C SER A 13 -6.05 -8.61 -5.04
N GLU A 14 -6.82 -7.59 -4.66
CA GLU A 14 -7.38 -6.64 -5.61
C GLU A 14 -6.30 -5.73 -6.21
N ALA A 15 -5.32 -5.28 -5.41
CA ALA A 15 -4.17 -4.56 -5.92
C ALA A 15 -3.35 -5.41 -6.91
N LEU A 16 -3.12 -6.70 -6.62
CA LEU A 16 -2.46 -7.61 -7.57
C LEU A 16 -3.20 -7.72 -8.89
N ARG A 17 -4.54 -7.76 -8.86
CA ARG A 17 -5.39 -7.84 -10.05
C ARG A 17 -5.31 -6.58 -10.91
N LEU A 18 -5.25 -5.41 -10.26
CA LEU A 18 -5.26 -4.09 -10.91
C LEU A 18 -3.87 -3.59 -11.31
N HIS A 19 -2.81 -4.07 -10.63
CA HIS A 19 -1.46 -3.55 -10.81
C HIS A 19 -0.87 -3.89 -12.17
N LYS A 20 -0.47 -2.85 -12.91
CA LYS A 20 0.27 -2.98 -14.17
C LYS A 20 1.76 -2.86 -13.89
N THR A 21 2.47 -3.97 -14.07
CA THR A 21 3.91 -4.04 -13.78
C THR A 21 4.73 -3.11 -14.67
N SER A 22 5.78 -2.54 -14.09
CA SER A 22 6.74 -1.70 -14.78
C SER A 22 8.13 -2.36 -14.80
N SER A 23 8.91 -2.11 -15.85
CA SER A 23 10.30 -2.58 -15.95
C SER A 23 11.21 -1.98 -14.86
N TYR A 24 10.85 -0.83 -14.28
CA TYR A 24 11.63 -0.20 -13.21
C TYR A 24 11.12 -0.62 -11.82
N LYS A 25 11.76 -1.65 -11.27
CA LYS A 25 11.36 -2.34 -10.02
C LYS A 25 11.07 -1.41 -8.83
N ALA A 26 11.83 -0.33 -8.65
CA ALA A 26 11.63 0.57 -7.52
C ALA A 26 10.34 1.40 -7.65
N ILE A 27 10.04 1.93 -8.85
CA ILE A 27 8.76 2.60 -9.11
C ILE A 27 7.62 1.59 -9.06
N ASP A 28 7.86 0.36 -9.48
CA ASP A 28 6.85 -0.69 -9.48
C ASP A 28 6.36 -1.02 -8.06
N LYS A 29 7.28 -1.18 -7.10
CA LYS A 29 6.94 -1.34 -5.68
C LYS A 29 6.15 -0.15 -5.12
N LEU A 30 6.55 1.07 -5.48
CA LEU A 30 5.86 2.26 -5.02
C LEU A 30 4.45 2.37 -5.63
N ARG A 31 4.30 2.06 -6.91
CA ARG A 31 2.98 2.03 -7.57
C ARG A 31 2.07 0.98 -6.95
N PHE A 32 2.61 -0.21 -6.69
CA PHE A 32 1.86 -1.27 -6.01
C PHE A 32 1.39 -0.81 -4.63
N PHE A 33 2.28 -0.26 -3.81
CA PHE A 33 1.89 0.22 -2.48
C PHE A 33 0.97 1.45 -2.52
N ALA A 34 1.10 2.32 -3.51
CA ALA A 34 0.16 3.44 -3.71
C ALA A 34 -1.26 2.93 -4.01
N LEU A 35 -1.39 1.92 -4.87
CA LEU A 35 -2.67 1.27 -5.17
C LEU A 35 -3.30 0.63 -3.94
N ILE A 36 -2.50 0.02 -3.06
CA ILE A 36 -2.96 -0.48 -1.76
C ILE A 36 -3.55 0.66 -0.91
N LEU A 37 -2.90 1.82 -0.86
CA LEU A 37 -3.39 2.98 -0.11
C LEU A 37 -4.69 3.54 -0.72
N GLU A 38 -4.82 3.55 -2.05
CA GLU A 38 -6.05 3.95 -2.75
C GLU A 38 -7.23 3.06 -2.35
N LEU A 39 -7.06 1.73 -2.47
CA LEU A 39 -8.09 0.76 -2.11
C LEU A 39 -8.46 0.82 -0.61
N PHE A 40 -7.48 1.04 0.26
CA PHE A 40 -7.72 1.20 1.70
C PHE A 40 -8.59 2.43 2.01
N VAL A 41 -8.35 3.54 1.33
CA VAL A 41 -9.12 4.79 1.50
C VAL A 41 -10.54 4.61 0.95
N GLU A 42 -10.67 3.98 -0.22
CA GLU A 42 -11.97 3.66 -0.82
C GLU A 42 -12.82 2.77 0.09
N MET A 43 -12.23 1.70 0.63
CA MET A 43 -12.90 0.79 1.58
C MET A 43 -13.38 1.52 2.85
N ARG A 44 -12.67 2.55 3.29
CA ARG A 44 -13.04 3.37 4.47
C ARG A 44 -13.99 4.52 4.14
N ASN A 45 -14.33 4.74 2.86
CA ASN A 45 -15.10 5.88 2.39
C ASN A 45 -14.55 7.23 2.93
N ASP A 46 -13.22 7.40 2.85
CA ASP A 46 -12.52 8.61 3.31
C ASP A 46 -11.84 9.33 2.13
N GLU A 47 -11.28 10.51 2.40
CA GLU A 47 -10.54 11.31 1.41
C GLU A 47 -9.05 11.38 1.74
N ALA A 48 -8.20 11.13 0.74
CA ALA A 48 -6.76 11.20 0.89
C ALA A 48 -6.05 11.73 -0.36
N THR A 49 -4.83 12.23 -0.17
CA THR A 49 -3.91 12.58 -1.26
C THR A 49 -2.73 11.62 -1.24
N ILE A 50 -2.48 10.95 -2.38
CA ILE A 50 -1.33 10.08 -2.59
C ILE A 50 -0.43 10.71 -3.65
N GLN A 51 0.85 10.90 -3.33
CA GLN A 51 1.84 11.41 -4.26
C GLN A 51 3.04 10.45 -4.33
N ILE A 52 3.22 9.82 -5.48
CA ILE A 52 4.41 9.01 -5.77
C ILE A 52 5.54 9.95 -6.20
N LYS A 53 6.69 9.83 -5.54
CA LYS A 53 7.96 10.46 -5.91
C LYS A 53 8.98 9.38 -6.28
N THR A 54 10.17 9.78 -6.68
CA THR A 54 11.23 8.87 -7.18
C THR A 54 11.54 7.71 -6.24
N VAL A 55 11.52 7.94 -4.92
CA VAL A 55 11.94 6.95 -3.90
C VAL A 55 10.97 6.85 -2.72
N ASN A 56 9.83 7.55 -2.77
CA ASN A 56 8.84 7.52 -1.69
C ASN A 56 7.42 7.78 -2.18
N ILE A 57 6.45 7.43 -1.34
CA ILE A 57 5.06 7.85 -1.44
C ILE A 57 4.77 8.79 -0.27
N LYS A 58 4.20 9.96 -0.57
CA LYS A 58 3.57 10.81 0.43
C LYS A 58 2.08 10.50 0.47
N PHE A 59 1.57 10.19 1.64
CA PHE A 59 0.16 9.89 1.86
C PHE A 59 -0.40 10.81 2.93
N LYS A 60 -1.44 11.57 2.57
CA LYS A 60 -2.09 12.52 3.47
C LYS A 60 -3.55 12.14 3.67
N LEU A 61 -3.94 11.91 4.93
CA LEU A 61 -5.30 11.60 5.36
C LEU A 61 -5.76 12.70 6.32
N ARG A 62 -6.83 13.45 5.99
CA ARG A 62 -7.43 14.61 6.72
C ARG A 62 -6.46 15.59 7.41
N SER A 63 -5.75 15.16 8.45
CA SER A 63 -4.84 15.97 9.28
C SER A 63 -3.44 15.35 9.47
N LYS A 64 -3.20 14.13 8.99
CA LYS A 64 -1.95 13.39 9.18
C LYS A 64 -1.25 13.18 7.84
N ASN A 65 0.07 13.28 7.85
CA ASN A 65 0.93 13.10 6.68
C ASN A 65 1.94 11.99 6.96
N TYR A 66 2.06 11.05 6.04
CA TYR A 66 2.90 9.88 6.13
C TYR A 66 3.80 9.82 4.92
N ILE A 67 5.04 9.36 5.13
CA ILE A 67 6.02 9.15 4.07
C ILE A 67 6.48 7.70 4.15
N PHE A 68 6.37 7.00 3.04
CA PHE A 68 6.83 5.62 2.91
C PHE A 68 7.97 5.56 1.93
N TRP A 69 9.10 4.98 2.34
CA TRP A 69 10.29 4.89 1.49
C TRP A 69 10.38 3.54 0.78
N VAL A 70 10.80 3.56 -0.49
CA VAL A 70 10.88 2.36 -1.33
C VAL A 70 11.79 1.26 -0.75
N PHE A 71 12.83 1.64 -0.02
CA PHE A 71 13.78 0.69 0.60
C PHE A 71 13.22 0.04 1.88
N GLU A 72 12.17 0.61 2.48
CA GLU A 72 11.48 0.06 3.65
C GLU A 72 10.28 -0.80 3.25
N ILE A 73 9.76 -0.60 2.03
CA ILE A 73 8.66 -1.38 1.47
C ILE A 73 9.21 -2.72 0.96
N PRO A 74 8.74 -3.87 1.51
CA PRO A 74 9.15 -5.18 1.02
C PRO A 74 8.78 -5.40 -0.45
N ASP A 75 9.38 -6.40 -1.07
CA ASP A 75 8.90 -6.85 -2.37
C ASP A 75 7.50 -7.44 -2.24
N TYR A 76 6.55 -6.96 -3.04
CA TYR A 76 5.16 -7.43 -2.99
C TYR A 76 4.99 -8.84 -3.53
N GLN A 77 6.00 -9.37 -4.22
CA GLN A 77 6.07 -10.79 -4.61
C GLN A 77 6.38 -11.71 -3.42
N ASP A 78 7.03 -11.20 -2.36
CA ASP A 78 7.10 -11.92 -1.07
C ASP A 78 5.81 -11.63 -0.29
N LYS A 79 4.75 -12.34 -0.66
CA LYS A 79 3.39 -12.17 -0.11
C LYS A 79 3.40 -12.13 1.42
N ARG A 80 4.06 -13.07 2.09
CA ARG A 80 4.05 -13.16 3.56
C ARG A 80 4.70 -11.93 4.19
N LEU A 81 5.86 -11.52 3.70
CA LEU A 81 6.57 -10.36 4.24
C LEU A 81 5.80 -9.07 3.96
N PHE A 82 5.28 -8.93 2.75
CA PHE A 82 4.53 -7.76 2.32
C PHE A 82 3.20 -7.63 3.07
N MET A 83 2.44 -8.70 3.23
CA MET A 83 1.19 -8.72 3.99
C MET A 83 1.40 -8.26 5.44
N ARG A 84 2.43 -8.80 6.11
CA ARG A 84 2.77 -8.37 7.48
C ARG A 84 3.17 -6.89 7.53
N TYR A 85 3.91 -6.41 6.54
CA TYR A 85 4.25 -5.00 6.42
C TYR A 85 2.99 -4.14 6.24
N MET A 86 2.13 -4.51 5.30
CA MET A 86 0.89 -3.81 4.97
C MET A 86 -0.03 -3.71 6.18
N TYR A 87 -0.31 -4.82 6.87
CA TYR A 87 -1.07 -4.81 8.12
C TYR A 87 -0.49 -3.81 9.11
N ARG A 88 0.82 -3.90 9.40
CA ARG A 88 1.49 -2.98 10.33
C ARG A 88 1.40 -1.51 9.90
N GLN A 89 1.44 -1.19 8.61
CA GLN A 89 1.34 0.19 8.14
C GLN A 89 -0.09 0.70 8.18
N LEU A 90 -1.04 -0.09 7.68
CA LEU A 90 -2.44 0.30 7.55
C LEU A 90 -3.14 0.40 8.92
N SER A 91 -2.75 -0.41 9.90
CA SER A 91 -3.23 -0.30 11.29
C SER A 91 -2.80 0.99 12.00
N LYS A 92 -1.92 1.83 11.41
CA LYS A 92 -1.53 3.13 11.99
C LYS A 92 -2.54 4.25 11.72
N PHE A 93 -3.51 4.02 10.84
CA PHE A 93 -4.46 5.02 10.35
C PHE A 93 -5.82 4.88 11.01
#